data_AF-A0A1M7GLM7-F1
#
_entry.id   AF-A0A1M7GLM7-F1
#
_cell.length_a   1.000
_cell.length_b   1.000
_cell.length_c   1.000
_cell.angle_alpha   90.00
_cell.angle_beta   90.00
_cell.angle_gamma   90.00
#
_symmetry.space_group_name_H-M   'P 1'
#
loop_
_entity.id
_entity.type
_entity.pdbx_description
1 polymer ?
#
loop_
_entity_poly.entity_id
_entity_poly.type
_entity_poly.pdbx_seq_one_letter_code
_entity_poly.pdbx_strand_id
1 'polypeptide(L)'
;MTLSNSEFKLDVTSEIGNLRALLIHSPDNGLGKVVPSKAQDWLFEDIVHLDTMRKNEYDYYIKLLMYFLDPGKIKGKLAHIDAEENNRSFYKPDDKEFHASNKVIEIQTLLEDILHDADIRKKLVAAVCAIEGCNYRLQTQLIDTEPAELAKTIISGSLNKDEMIFAPIPNLIFSRDIGIAINNFMLLNKPAKKARARETLIMRYIFFNHPLFASYRNNILEIPETVQHFLRPGEDNDQKTTLEGGDVMMVSPQHLIIGCSERTSASGANEAIKLLFKNNVVKKVTIVKIPHKRDYMHIDTIFTQVKRNMWVLLRSLAVAETPEEQDEPISWFTDKKSKDKVEIVQFRKDKKTKTFNCIEDLLADVSERDLESKEKTQFVYSGGDIFPYNSREQWTDSCNLLAIKEGVVLGYDRNDKTVEAFKEKGFTIIKVADLLKQFESGELIPESMTDTLILMPSAELSRARGGFHCMSMPLMRDKVL
;
A
#
# COMPACT_ATOMS: atom_id res chain seq x y z
N MET A 1 -17.62 -15.28 9.94
CA MET A 1 -17.91 -14.64 11.25
C MET A 1 -18.04 -13.16 10.96
N THR A 2 -19.25 -12.58 11.06
CA THR A 2 -19.41 -11.16 10.68
C THR A 2 -18.58 -10.26 11.58
N LEU A 3 -17.56 -9.60 11.02
CA LEU A 3 -16.73 -8.64 11.71
C LEU A 3 -17.55 -7.36 11.98
N SER A 4 -18.32 -7.38 13.07
CA SER A 4 -19.00 -6.20 13.58
C SER A 4 -18.27 -5.71 14.83
N ASN A 5 -17.82 -4.45 14.81
CA ASN A 5 -17.19 -3.83 15.96
C ASN A 5 -17.76 -2.42 16.14
N SER A 6 -18.61 -2.25 17.16
CA SER A 6 -19.20 -0.95 17.53
C SER A 6 -18.14 0.07 17.96
N GLU A 7 -16.92 -0.37 18.27
CA GLU A 7 -15.78 0.48 18.66
C GLU A 7 -14.75 0.68 17.53
N PHE A 8 -15.03 0.23 16.30
CA PHE A 8 -14.12 0.47 15.19
C PHE A 8 -13.97 1.97 14.91
N LYS A 9 -12.71 2.41 14.80
CA LYS A 9 -12.36 3.79 14.50
C LYS A 9 -11.47 3.85 13.26
N LEU A 10 -11.96 4.51 12.20
CA LEU A 10 -11.14 4.96 11.08
C LEU A 10 -10.48 6.29 11.47
N ASP A 11 -9.16 6.28 11.64
CA ASP A 11 -8.37 7.48 11.97
C ASP A 11 -6.89 7.27 11.61
N VAL A 12 -6.47 7.77 10.45
CA VAL A 12 -5.07 7.74 10.01
C VAL A 12 -4.58 9.16 9.81
N THR A 13 -3.72 9.64 10.71
CA THR A 13 -3.27 11.04 10.70
C THR A 13 -1.80 11.24 10.37
N SER A 14 -1.05 10.14 10.18
CA SER A 14 0.40 10.14 9.95
C SER A 14 0.84 8.77 9.38
N GLU A 15 2.00 8.68 8.73
CA GLU A 15 2.58 7.40 8.29
C GLU A 15 3.27 6.61 9.43
N ILE A 16 3.70 7.30 10.50
CA ILE A 16 4.56 6.73 11.56
C ILE A 16 3.87 6.48 12.90
N GLY A 17 2.67 7.03 13.09
CA GLY A 17 1.89 6.80 14.30
C GLY A 17 1.65 5.32 14.55
N ASN A 18 1.59 4.91 15.82
CA ASN A 18 1.47 3.50 16.19
C ASN A 18 0.26 2.85 15.50
N LEU A 19 0.49 1.80 14.73
CA LEU A 19 -0.50 1.12 13.93
C LEU A 19 -1.42 0.29 14.83
N ARG A 20 -2.72 0.55 14.74
CA ARG A 20 -3.74 -0.11 15.55
C ARG A 20 -4.64 -1.02 14.74
N ALA A 21 -4.86 -0.71 13.46
CA ALA A 21 -5.60 -1.57 12.56
C ALA A 21 -5.20 -1.31 11.11
N LEU A 22 -5.26 -2.35 10.27
CA LEU A 22 -5.03 -2.28 8.83
C LEU A 22 -5.89 -3.30 8.07
N LEU A 23 -6.12 -3.05 6.79
CA LEU A 23 -6.50 -4.09 5.83
C LEU A 23 -5.26 -4.69 5.19
N ILE A 24 -5.37 -5.99 4.91
CA ILE A 24 -4.42 -6.79 4.15
C ILE A 24 -5.18 -7.76 3.22
N HIS A 25 -4.46 -8.34 2.27
CA HIS A 25 -4.91 -9.52 1.55
C HIS A 25 -3.78 -10.53 1.47
N SER A 26 -4.04 -11.74 1.93
CA SER A 26 -3.07 -12.83 1.89
C SER A 26 -2.84 -13.30 0.44
N PRO A 27 -1.62 -13.70 0.05
CA PRO A 27 -1.37 -14.25 -1.28
C PRO A 27 -2.33 -15.40 -1.60
N ASP A 28 -3.21 -15.23 -2.60
CA ASP A 28 -4.24 -16.20 -2.96
C ASP A 28 -3.80 -17.10 -4.13
N ASN A 29 -4.65 -18.05 -4.53
CA ASN A 29 -4.29 -19.01 -5.60
C ASN A 29 -4.19 -18.36 -6.99
N GLY A 30 -4.78 -17.18 -7.19
CA GLY A 30 -4.66 -16.37 -8.39
C GLY A 30 -3.21 -16.00 -8.70
N LEU A 31 -2.41 -15.69 -7.69
CA LEU A 31 -0.96 -15.45 -7.83
C LEU A 31 -0.21 -16.68 -8.38
N GLY A 32 -0.61 -17.87 -7.95
CA GLY A 32 -0.02 -19.14 -8.42
C GLY A 32 -0.41 -19.53 -9.84
N LYS A 33 -1.35 -18.81 -10.47
CA LYS A 33 -1.85 -19.07 -11.83
C LYS A 33 -1.35 -18.07 -12.86
N VAL A 34 -0.53 -17.10 -12.46
CA VAL A 34 0.07 -16.15 -13.41
C VAL A 34 1.08 -16.89 -14.28
N VAL A 35 0.92 -16.78 -15.60
CA VAL A 35 1.86 -17.34 -16.58
C VAL A 35 2.73 -16.23 -17.18
N PRO A 36 3.97 -16.51 -17.62
CA PRO A 36 4.90 -15.48 -18.10
C PRO A 36 4.33 -14.58 -19.21
N SER A 37 3.55 -15.16 -20.13
CA SER A 37 2.92 -14.41 -21.23
C SER A 37 1.81 -13.45 -20.77
N LYS A 38 1.33 -13.59 -19.54
CA LYS A 38 0.26 -12.77 -18.95
C LYS A 38 0.71 -11.92 -17.76
N ALA A 39 1.92 -12.13 -17.26
CA ALA A 39 2.46 -11.39 -16.11
C ALA A 39 2.36 -9.87 -16.34
N GLN A 40 2.88 -9.35 -17.45
CA GLN A 40 2.79 -7.92 -17.77
C GLN A 40 1.36 -7.43 -17.98
N ASP A 41 0.50 -8.23 -18.65
CA ASP A 41 -0.91 -7.89 -18.87
C ASP A 41 -1.68 -7.74 -17.54
N TRP A 42 -1.31 -8.53 -16.54
CA TRP A 42 -1.88 -8.53 -15.19
C TRP A 42 -1.06 -7.73 -14.18
N LEU A 43 -0.11 -6.93 -14.67
CA LEU A 43 0.73 -6.00 -13.90
C LEU A 43 1.58 -6.70 -12.83
N PHE A 44 1.97 -7.93 -13.10
CA PHE A 44 2.87 -8.72 -12.28
C PHE A 44 4.21 -8.87 -12.99
N GLU A 45 5.30 -8.66 -12.27
CA GLU A 45 6.62 -8.48 -12.91
C GLU A 45 7.38 -9.80 -13.09
N ASP A 46 7.10 -10.78 -12.24
CA ASP A 46 7.78 -12.06 -12.28
C ASP A 46 6.90 -13.20 -11.73
N ILE A 47 7.17 -14.44 -12.10
CA ILE A 47 6.42 -15.60 -11.61
C ILE A 47 6.98 -16.04 -10.25
N VAL A 48 6.11 -16.08 -9.25
CA VAL A 48 6.46 -16.36 -7.86
C VAL A 48 6.20 -17.80 -7.48
N HIS A 49 7.02 -18.34 -6.58
CA HIS A 49 6.73 -19.63 -5.93
C HIS A 49 5.76 -19.40 -4.76
N LEU A 50 4.46 -19.59 -5.02
CA LEU A 50 3.38 -19.23 -4.09
C LEU A 50 3.54 -19.84 -2.68
N ASP A 51 3.97 -21.09 -2.58
CA ASP A 51 4.15 -21.74 -1.28
C ASP A 51 5.31 -21.13 -0.47
N THR A 52 6.38 -20.70 -1.14
CA THR A 52 7.50 -20.01 -0.49
C THR A 52 7.08 -18.62 -0.05
N MET A 53 6.45 -17.85 -0.95
CA MET A 53 5.91 -16.52 -0.66
C MET A 53 4.99 -16.55 0.56
N ARG A 54 4.14 -17.58 0.67
CA ARG A 54 3.24 -17.78 1.81
C ARG A 54 4.00 -18.18 3.07
N LYS A 55 4.57 -19.39 3.10
CA LYS A 55 5.10 -20.04 4.31
C LYS A 55 6.34 -19.35 4.87
N ASN A 56 7.21 -18.91 3.98
CA ASN A 56 8.55 -18.47 4.36
C ASN A 56 8.66 -16.95 4.43
N GLU A 57 7.62 -16.20 4.04
CA GLU A 57 7.67 -14.73 3.97
C GLU A 57 6.40 -14.06 4.51
N TYR A 58 5.25 -14.24 3.86
CA TYR A 58 4.02 -13.54 4.25
C TYR A 58 3.48 -14.00 5.61
N ASP A 59 3.63 -15.28 5.98
CA ASP A 59 3.24 -15.78 7.30
C ASP A 59 4.05 -15.10 8.42
N TYR A 60 5.32 -14.75 8.18
CA TYR A 60 6.09 -13.92 9.12
C TYR A 60 5.51 -12.53 9.26
N TYR A 61 5.06 -11.92 8.17
CA TYR A 61 4.43 -10.61 8.18
C TYR A 61 3.13 -10.62 9.00
N ILE A 62 2.27 -11.63 8.80
CA ILE A 62 1.07 -11.83 9.61
C ILE A 62 1.41 -12.01 11.09
N LYS A 63 2.35 -12.91 11.42
CA LYS A 63 2.75 -13.14 12.80
C LYS A 63 3.24 -11.85 13.47
N LEU A 64 4.08 -11.09 12.77
CA LEU A 64 4.60 -9.83 13.27
C LEU A 64 3.49 -8.81 13.54
N LEU A 65 2.56 -8.62 12.58
CA LEU A 65 1.40 -7.75 12.77
C LEU A 65 0.56 -8.19 13.96
N MET A 66 0.30 -9.50 14.12
CA MET A 66 -0.47 -10.01 15.25
C MET A 66 0.18 -9.69 16.59
N TYR A 67 1.51 -9.79 16.70
CA TYR A 67 2.18 -9.42 17.95
C TYR A 67 2.01 -7.96 18.32
N PHE A 68 2.09 -7.06 17.34
CA PHE A 68 1.96 -5.62 17.58
C PHE A 68 0.49 -5.17 17.76
N LEU A 69 -0.45 -5.78 17.04
CA LEU A 69 -1.82 -5.29 16.92
C LEU A 69 -2.84 -6.11 17.71
N ASP A 70 -2.65 -7.43 17.81
CA ASP A 70 -3.60 -8.36 18.42
C ASP A 70 -2.90 -9.52 19.16
N PRO A 71 -2.09 -9.21 20.19
CA PRO A 71 -1.26 -10.21 20.87
C PRO A 71 -2.08 -11.33 21.52
N GLY A 72 -3.35 -11.10 21.86
CA GLY A 72 -4.25 -12.13 22.42
C GLY A 72 -4.53 -13.30 21.46
N LYS A 73 -4.41 -13.08 20.15
CA LYS A 73 -4.60 -14.11 19.14
C LYS A 73 -3.35 -14.98 18.92
N ILE A 74 -2.15 -14.47 19.18
CA ILE A 74 -0.88 -15.13 18.79
C ILE A 74 0.06 -15.49 19.94
N LYS A 75 0.13 -14.69 21.02
CA LYS A 75 1.16 -14.85 22.06
C LYS A 75 1.06 -16.21 22.75
N GLY A 76 2.17 -16.94 22.81
CA GLY A 76 2.27 -18.27 23.42
C GLY A 76 1.68 -19.39 22.55
N LYS A 77 1.39 -19.12 21.28
CA LYS A 77 0.71 -20.06 20.37
C LYS A 77 1.51 -20.34 19.10
N LEU A 78 2.75 -19.84 18.94
CA LEU A 78 3.49 -20.00 17.68
C LEU A 78 3.72 -21.48 17.32
N ALA A 79 4.09 -22.29 18.31
CA ALA A 79 4.31 -23.73 18.10
C ALA A 79 3.05 -24.46 17.62
N HIS A 80 1.87 -24.03 18.09
CA HIS A 80 0.60 -24.57 17.60
C HIS A 80 0.29 -24.01 16.21
N ILE A 81 0.33 -22.69 16.02
CA ILE A 81 -0.01 -22.03 14.75
C ILE A 81 0.79 -22.59 13.57
N ASP A 82 2.10 -22.83 13.76
CA ASP A 82 3.00 -23.31 12.72
C ASP A 82 3.10 -24.85 12.64
N ALA A 83 2.35 -25.59 13.47
CA ALA A 83 2.33 -27.05 13.44
C ALA A 83 1.80 -27.58 12.10
N GLU A 84 2.41 -28.63 11.56
CA GLU A 84 2.08 -29.17 10.24
C GLU A 84 0.63 -29.68 10.18
N GLU A 85 0.15 -30.30 11.26
CA GLU A 85 -1.21 -30.79 11.42
C GLU A 85 -2.28 -29.69 11.30
N ASN A 86 -1.93 -28.44 11.63
CA ASN A 86 -2.81 -27.30 11.53
C ASN A 86 -2.87 -26.71 10.13
N ASN A 87 -2.06 -27.21 9.19
CA ASN A 87 -2.14 -26.90 7.76
C ASN A 87 -2.33 -25.39 7.46
N ARG A 88 -1.63 -24.51 8.19
CA ARG A 88 -1.73 -23.04 8.03
C ARG A 88 -3.14 -22.46 8.21
N SER A 89 -4.05 -23.12 8.93
CA SER A 89 -5.43 -22.67 9.12
C SER A 89 -5.52 -21.25 9.71
N PHE A 90 -4.57 -20.88 10.59
CA PHE A 90 -4.46 -19.53 11.14
C PHE A 90 -4.35 -18.41 10.07
N TYR A 91 -3.83 -18.74 8.88
CA TYR A 91 -3.49 -17.78 7.82
C TYR A 91 -4.48 -17.80 6.63
N LYS A 92 -5.49 -18.68 6.65
CA LYS A 92 -6.41 -18.92 5.52
C LYS A 92 -7.78 -18.31 5.82
N PRO A 93 -8.23 -17.25 5.11
CA PRO A 93 -9.49 -16.58 5.41
C PRO A 93 -10.74 -17.47 5.28
N ASP A 94 -10.67 -18.53 4.48
CA ASP A 94 -11.72 -19.52 4.27
C ASP A 94 -11.70 -20.68 5.29
N ASP A 95 -10.76 -20.67 6.24
CA ASP A 95 -10.66 -21.69 7.29
C ASP A 95 -11.39 -21.26 8.58
N LYS A 96 -11.92 -22.24 9.32
CA LYS A 96 -12.64 -21.99 10.58
C LYS A 96 -11.72 -21.52 11.70
N GLU A 97 -10.45 -21.95 11.69
CA GLU A 97 -9.44 -21.57 12.68
C GLU A 97 -8.61 -20.35 12.23
N PHE A 98 -9.09 -19.62 11.22
CA PHE A 98 -8.50 -18.36 10.80
C PHE A 98 -8.39 -17.38 11.97
N HIS A 99 -7.31 -16.59 12.00
CA HIS A 99 -7.06 -15.66 13.09
C HIS A 99 -8.24 -14.69 13.34
N ALA A 100 -8.99 -14.34 12.29
CA ALA A 100 -10.19 -13.49 12.33
C ALA A 100 -10.02 -12.29 13.27
N SER A 101 -8.95 -11.52 13.05
CA SER A 101 -8.60 -10.38 13.90
C SER A 101 -9.42 -9.17 13.45
N ASN A 102 -9.86 -8.35 14.41
CA ASN A 102 -10.48 -7.06 14.11
C ASN A 102 -9.45 -5.92 14.01
N LYS A 103 -8.15 -6.23 14.04
CA LYS A 103 -7.02 -5.31 13.92
C LYS A 103 -6.19 -5.59 12.68
N VAL A 104 -5.88 -6.86 12.41
CA VAL A 104 -5.30 -7.31 11.14
C VAL A 104 -6.42 -7.91 10.32
N ILE A 105 -7.08 -7.06 9.52
CA ILE A 105 -8.35 -7.38 8.88
C ILE A 105 -8.09 -7.82 7.46
N GLU A 106 -8.71 -8.92 7.04
CA GLU A 106 -8.49 -9.51 5.74
C GLU A 106 -9.66 -9.19 4.79
N ILE A 107 -9.33 -8.80 3.55
CA ILE A 107 -10.27 -8.30 2.55
C ILE A 107 -11.26 -9.38 2.06
N GLN A 108 -10.82 -10.62 1.83
CA GLN A 108 -11.69 -11.75 1.52
C GLN A 108 -12.71 -11.99 2.63
N THR A 109 -12.35 -11.87 3.91
CA THR A 109 -13.32 -11.98 5.02
C THR A 109 -14.38 -10.88 4.96
N LEU A 110 -13.98 -9.63 4.70
CA LEU A 110 -14.94 -8.52 4.54
C LEU A 110 -15.84 -8.69 3.31
N LEU A 111 -15.31 -9.27 2.24
CA LEU A 111 -16.07 -9.60 1.03
C LEU A 111 -17.09 -10.71 1.32
N GLU A 112 -16.68 -11.79 1.98
CA GLU A 112 -17.59 -12.86 2.42
C GLU A 112 -18.74 -12.29 3.27
N ASP A 113 -18.42 -11.44 4.24
CA ASP A 113 -19.40 -10.84 5.15
C ASP A 113 -20.52 -10.08 4.41
N ILE A 114 -20.19 -9.29 3.37
CA ILE A 114 -21.20 -8.59 2.58
C ILE A 114 -21.96 -9.50 1.60
N LEU A 115 -21.38 -10.64 1.20
CA LEU A 115 -21.99 -11.60 0.28
C LEU A 115 -23.07 -12.47 0.94
N HIS A 116 -23.14 -12.48 2.28
CA HIS A 116 -24.27 -13.07 3.01
C HIS A 116 -25.59 -12.33 2.76
N ASP A 117 -25.53 -11.04 2.45
CA ASP A 117 -26.71 -10.28 2.02
C ASP A 117 -27.02 -10.60 0.55
N ALA A 118 -28.20 -11.18 0.31
CA ALA A 118 -28.60 -11.67 -1.00
C ALA A 118 -28.71 -10.57 -2.06
N ASP A 119 -29.10 -9.35 -1.68
CA ASP A 119 -29.25 -8.23 -2.60
C ASP A 119 -27.90 -7.64 -2.97
N ILE A 120 -27.00 -7.51 -1.99
CA ILE A 120 -25.61 -7.10 -2.24
C ILE A 120 -24.91 -8.13 -3.12
N ARG A 121 -25.06 -9.43 -2.82
CA ARG A 121 -24.50 -10.53 -3.61
C ARG A 121 -24.92 -10.45 -5.07
N LYS A 122 -26.22 -10.34 -5.36
CA LYS A 122 -26.74 -10.22 -6.74
C LYS A 122 -26.16 -9.01 -7.47
N LYS A 123 -26.11 -7.84 -6.81
CA LYS A 123 -25.58 -6.60 -7.40
C LYS A 123 -24.09 -6.70 -7.70
N LEU A 124 -23.30 -7.23 -6.76
CA LEU A 124 -21.86 -7.37 -6.92
C LEU A 124 -21.54 -8.40 -8.02
N VAL A 125 -22.18 -9.57 -8.01
CA VAL A 125 -21.98 -10.59 -9.05
C VAL A 125 -22.32 -10.04 -10.43
N ALA A 126 -23.46 -9.34 -10.58
CA ALA A 126 -23.81 -8.71 -11.86
C ALA A 126 -22.76 -7.69 -12.32
N ALA A 127 -22.23 -6.87 -11.39
CA ALA A 127 -21.20 -5.89 -11.71
C ALA A 127 -19.85 -6.54 -12.08
N VAL A 128 -19.45 -7.61 -11.39
CA VAL A 128 -18.26 -8.42 -11.74
C VAL A 128 -18.44 -9.04 -13.12
N CYS A 129 -19.57 -9.69 -13.37
CA CYS A 129 -19.87 -10.30 -14.66
C CYS A 129 -19.87 -9.29 -15.82
N ALA A 130 -20.31 -8.06 -15.58
CA ALA A 130 -20.25 -6.98 -16.57
C ALA A 130 -18.81 -6.54 -16.89
N ILE A 131 -17.91 -6.51 -15.90
CA ILE A 131 -16.49 -6.19 -16.10
C ILE A 131 -15.77 -7.33 -16.83
N GLU A 132 -16.05 -8.58 -16.44
CA GLU A 132 -15.34 -9.77 -16.93
C GLU A 132 -15.95 -10.39 -18.19
N GLY A 133 -17.12 -9.89 -18.64
CA GLY A 133 -17.80 -10.40 -19.82
C GLY A 133 -18.40 -11.80 -19.64
N CYS A 134 -18.87 -12.13 -18.43
CA CYS A 134 -19.48 -13.43 -18.15
C CYS A 134 -20.82 -13.59 -18.86
N ASN A 135 -21.14 -14.83 -19.27
CA ASN A 135 -22.47 -15.17 -19.79
C ASN A 135 -23.50 -15.29 -18.66
N TYR A 136 -24.79 -15.27 -19.02
CA TYR A 136 -25.90 -15.32 -18.08
C TYR A 136 -25.93 -16.59 -17.20
N ARG A 137 -25.55 -17.75 -17.74
CA ARG A 137 -25.53 -19.01 -16.97
C ARG A 137 -24.49 -18.97 -15.88
N LEU A 138 -23.28 -18.48 -16.20
CA LEU A 138 -22.21 -18.30 -15.23
C LEU A 138 -22.62 -17.27 -14.16
N GLN A 139 -23.29 -16.18 -14.55
CA GLN A 139 -23.81 -15.19 -13.58
C GLN A 139 -24.78 -15.84 -12.58
N THR A 140 -25.75 -16.63 -13.05
CA THR A 140 -26.68 -17.35 -12.17
C THR A 140 -25.96 -18.32 -11.26
N GLN A 141 -25.01 -19.11 -11.80
CA GLN A 141 -24.19 -20.01 -11.01
C GLN A 141 -23.44 -19.28 -9.89
N LEU A 142 -22.81 -18.13 -10.19
CA LEU A 142 -22.10 -17.33 -9.19
C LEU A 142 -23.03 -16.73 -8.13
N ILE A 143 -24.27 -16.36 -8.47
CA ILE A 143 -25.25 -15.87 -7.48
C ILE A 143 -25.65 -16.96 -6.48
N ASP A 144 -25.70 -18.21 -6.95
CA ASP A 144 -26.09 -19.39 -6.17
C ASP A 144 -24.90 -20.03 -5.41
N THR A 145 -23.66 -19.60 -5.67
CA THR A 145 -22.48 -20.04 -4.93
C THR A 145 -22.51 -19.51 -3.49
N GLU A 146 -22.10 -20.36 -2.54
CA GLU A 146 -21.98 -19.99 -1.12
C GLU A 146 -21.03 -18.79 -0.92
N PRO A 147 -21.32 -17.85 0.00
CA PRO A 147 -20.58 -16.59 0.14
C PRO A 147 -19.05 -16.73 0.28
N ALA A 148 -18.56 -17.68 1.07
CA ALA A 148 -17.13 -17.90 1.28
C ALA A 148 -16.41 -18.35 -0.01
N GLU A 149 -17.01 -19.30 -0.74
CA GLU A 149 -16.48 -19.75 -2.03
C GLU A 149 -16.61 -18.65 -3.09
N LEU A 150 -17.71 -17.91 -3.09
CA LEU A 150 -17.93 -16.79 -4.02
C LEU A 150 -16.90 -15.67 -3.83
N ALA A 151 -16.56 -15.32 -2.58
CA ALA A 151 -15.52 -14.31 -2.29
C ALA A 151 -14.18 -14.72 -2.91
N LYS A 152 -13.79 -15.99 -2.70
CA LYS A 152 -12.57 -16.58 -3.28
C LYS A 152 -12.62 -16.64 -4.80
N THR A 153 -13.75 -16.98 -5.40
CA THR A 153 -13.92 -16.99 -6.86
C THR A 153 -13.82 -15.59 -7.47
N ILE A 154 -14.43 -14.57 -6.85
CA ILE A 154 -14.36 -13.19 -7.33
C ILE A 154 -12.90 -12.67 -7.33
N ILE A 155 -12.09 -13.08 -6.35
CA ILE A 155 -10.68 -12.69 -6.27
C ILE A 155 -9.82 -13.52 -7.25
N SER A 156 -9.83 -14.84 -7.10
CA SER A 156 -8.95 -15.75 -7.84
C SER A 156 -9.37 -16.00 -9.30
N GLY A 157 -10.58 -15.59 -9.68
CA GLY A 157 -11.16 -15.84 -11.00
C GLY A 157 -11.43 -17.31 -11.29
N SER A 158 -11.49 -18.17 -10.27
CA SER A 158 -11.63 -19.61 -10.43
C SER A 158 -12.78 -20.18 -9.58
N LEU A 159 -13.59 -21.07 -10.14
CA LEU A 159 -14.65 -21.79 -9.40
C LEU A 159 -14.08 -22.90 -8.51
N ASN A 160 -12.94 -23.46 -8.92
CA ASN A 160 -12.21 -24.49 -8.20
C ASN A 160 -10.72 -24.38 -8.56
N LYS A 161 -9.92 -25.39 -8.20
CA LYS A 161 -8.47 -25.36 -8.47
C LYS A 161 -8.15 -25.33 -9.97
N ASP A 162 -9.00 -25.91 -10.82
CA ASP A 162 -8.65 -26.23 -12.20
C ASP A 162 -9.43 -25.38 -13.23
N GLU A 163 -10.60 -24.84 -12.85
CA GLU A 163 -11.47 -24.08 -13.73
C GLU A 163 -11.35 -22.57 -13.51
N MET A 164 -10.62 -21.89 -14.41
CA MET A 164 -10.53 -20.43 -14.46
C MET A 164 -11.63 -19.87 -15.35
N ILE A 165 -12.45 -18.99 -14.79
CA ILE A 165 -13.62 -18.37 -15.47
C ILE A 165 -13.35 -16.91 -15.89
N PHE A 166 -12.41 -16.23 -15.25
CA PHE A 166 -11.87 -14.94 -15.67
C PHE A 166 -10.49 -14.70 -15.02
N ALA A 167 -9.78 -13.64 -15.41
CA ALA A 167 -8.42 -13.37 -14.93
C ALA A 167 -8.40 -13.12 -13.41
N PRO A 168 -7.40 -13.60 -12.66
CA PRO A 168 -7.25 -13.27 -11.23
C PRO A 168 -6.89 -11.79 -11.02
N ILE A 169 -7.02 -11.29 -9.78
CA ILE A 169 -6.52 -9.96 -9.36
C ILE A 169 -5.30 -10.08 -8.44
N PRO A 170 -4.13 -10.48 -8.96
CA PRO A 170 -2.95 -10.78 -8.15
C PRO A 170 -2.43 -9.57 -7.34
N ASN A 171 -2.71 -8.35 -7.79
CA ASN A 171 -2.27 -7.12 -7.12
C ASN A 171 -3.11 -6.77 -5.89
N LEU A 172 -4.14 -7.55 -5.54
CA LEU A 172 -4.92 -7.33 -4.33
C LEU A 172 -4.07 -7.45 -3.06
N ILE A 173 -2.95 -8.19 -3.11
CA ILE A 173 -1.93 -8.22 -2.06
C ILE A 173 -1.38 -6.82 -1.72
N PHE A 174 -1.35 -5.91 -2.70
CA PHE A 174 -0.97 -4.51 -2.53
C PHE A 174 -2.17 -3.66 -2.10
N SER A 175 -2.63 -3.94 -0.88
CA SER A 175 -3.81 -3.30 -0.28
C SER A 175 -3.69 -1.78 -0.14
N ARG A 176 -2.48 -1.21 -0.23
CA ARG A 176 -2.26 0.24 -0.26
C ARG A 176 -3.00 0.91 -1.40
N ASP A 177 -3.07 0.28 -2.56
CA ASP A 177 -3.47 0.94 -3.80
C ASP A 177 -4.99 1.00 -4.01
N ILE A 178 -5.75 0.23 -3.25
CA ILE A 178 -7.18 -0.01 -3.46
C ILE A 178 -8.08 0.87 -2.57
N GLY A 179 -7.49 1.63 -1.64
CA GLY A 179 -8.18 2.60 -0.80
C GLY A 179 -7.19 3.34 0.12
N ILE A 180 -7.52 4.58 0.49
CA ILE A 180 -6.64 5.41 1.33
C ILE A 180 -7.43 6.00 2.49
N ALA A 181 -7.06 5.63 3.72
CA ALA A 181 -7.57 6.28 4.92
C ALA A 181 -6.86 7.63 5.14
N ILE A 182 -7.64 8.71 5.26
CA ILE A 182 -7.14 10.08 5.45
C ILE A 182 -7.93 10.70 6.60
N ASN A 183 -7.30 10.83 7.76
CA ASN A 183 -7.99 11.11 9.01
C ASN A 183 -9.16 10.11 9.17
N ASN A 184 -10.39 10.62 9.32
CA ASN A 184 -11.61 9.82 9.41
C ASN A 184 -12.38 9.68 8.08
N PHE A 185 -11.70 9.90 6.94
CA PHE A 185 -12.24 9.71 5.59
C PHE A 185 -11.59 8.53 4.89
N MET A 186 -12.31 7.95 3.94
CA MET A 186 -11.80 6.91 3.04
C MET A 186 -11.84 7.44 1.61
N LEU A 187 -10.69 7.61 0.98
CA LEU A 187 -10.59 7.95 -0.44
C LEU A 187 -10.50 6.65 -1.24
N LEU A 188 -11.50 6.40 -2.10
CA LEU A 188 -11.48 5.27 -3.01
C LEU A 188 -10.50 5.53 -4.15
N ASN A 189 -9.71 4.51 -4.48
CA ASN A 189 -8.76 4.60 -5.58
C ASN A 189 -9.48 4.69 -6.93
N LYS A 190 -8.75 5.16 -7.93
CA LYS A 190 -9.19 5.20 -9.32
C LYS A 190 -8.07 4.66 -10.22
N PRO A 191 -8.09 3.36 -10.55
CA PRO A 191 -6.94 2.69 -11.11
C PRO A 191 -6.62 3.19 -12.51
N ALA A 192 -5.32 3.30 -12.83
CA ALA A 192 -4.90 3.69 -14.18
C ALA A 192 -5.19 2.61 -15.21
N LYS A 193 -5.04 1.34 -14.81
CA LYS A 193 -5.12 0.16 -15.67
C LYS A 193 -6.42 -0.60 -15.43
N LYS A 194 -7.05 -1.06 -16.51
CA LYS A 194 -8.33 -1.80 -16.46
C LYS A 194 -8.24 -3.12 -15.68
N ALA A 195 -7.06 -3.76 -15.67
CA ALA A 195 -6.83 -5.02 -14.93
C ALA A 195 -7.15 -4.90 -13.42
N ARG A 196 -7.08 -3.70 -12.85
CA ARG A 196 -7.39 -3.44 -11.43
C ARG A 196 -8.82 -2.97 -11.17
N ALA A 197 -9.66 -2.87 -12.20
CA ALA A 197 -11.03 -2.35 -12.06
C ALA A 197 -11.88 -3.20 -11.11
N ARG A 198 -11.66 -4.52 -11.09
CA ARG A 198 -12.36 -5.44 -10.19
C ARG A 198 -11.93 -5.26 -8.73
N GLU A 199 -10.66 -4.96 -8.45
CA GLU A 199 -10.17 -4.62 -7.11
C GLU A 199 -10.93 -3.41 -6.54
N THR A 200 -11.00 -2.31 -7.30
CA THR A 200 -11.75 -1.11 -6.91
C THR A 200 -13.24 -1.37 -6.72
N LEU A 201 -13.84 -2.21 -7.59
CA LEU A 201 -15.24 -2.59 -7.45
C LEU A 201 -15.50 -3.32 -6.12
N ILE A 202 -14.66 -4.30 -5.77
CA ILE A 202 -14.74 -5.05 -4.51
C ILE A 202 -14.65 -4.09 -3.32
N MET A 203 -13.62 -3.23 -3.30
CA MET A 203 -13.42 -2.30 -2.18
C MET A 203 -14.54 -1.30 -2.03
N ARG A 204 -15.09 -0.79 -3.15
CA ARG A 204 -16.27 0.07 -3.12
C ARG A 204 -17.46 -0.64 -2.46
N TYR A 205 -17.73 -1.88 -2.82
CA TYR A 205 -18.82 -2.65 -2.20
C TYR A 205 -18.56 -2.92 -0.71
N ILE A 206 -17.33 -3.25 -0.33
CA ILE A 206 -16.95 -3.43 1.07
C ILE A 206 -17.18 -2.14 1.87
N PHE A 207 -16.62 -1.00 1.45
CA PHE A 207 -16.70 0.23 2.23
C PHE A 207 -18.12 0.77 2.35
N PHE A 208 -18.95 0.66 1.31
CA PHE A 208 -20.32 1.14 1.38
C PHE A 208 -21.28 0.19 2.10
N ASN A 209 -21.02 -1.12 2.14
CA ASN A 209 -21.99 -2.08 2.66
C ASN A 209 -21.58 -2.75 3.96
N HIS A 210 -20.28 -2.98 4.21
CA HIS A 210 -19.83 -3.73 5.36
C HIS A 210 -20.12 -2.98 6.68
N PRO A 211 -20.65 -3.64 7.74
CA PRO A 211 -21.00 -3.00 9.01
C PRO A 211 -19.85 -2.23 9.68
N LEU A 212 -18.62 -2.70 9.53
CA LEU A 212 -17.41 -2.04 10.04
C LEU A 212 -17.29 -0.57 9.59
N PHE A 213 -17.73 -0.25 8.37
CA PHE A 213 -17.62 1.10 7.79
C PHE A 213 -18.93 1.89 7.85
N ALA A 214 -19.97 1.37 8.51
CA ALA A 214 -21.30 1.98 8.51
C ALA A 214 -21.29 3.45 8.96
N SER A 215 -20.56 3.76 10.03
CA SER A 215 -20.41 5.13 10.57
C SER A 215 -19.60 6.08 9.67
N TYR A 216 -18.91 5.55 8.66
CA TYR A 216 -18.00 6.29 7.79
C TYR A 216 -18.51 6.44 6.35
N ARG A 217 -19.69 5.92 6.02
CA ARG A 217 -20.25 5.96 4.65
C ARG A 217 -20.31 7.37 4.06
N ASN A 218 -20.65 8.37 4.88
CA ASN A 218 -20.68 9.78 4.46
C ASN A 218 -19.28 10.41 4.30
N ASN A 219 -18.24 9.73 4.79
CA ASN A 219 -16.85 10.14 4.70
C ASN A 219 -16.09 9.34 3.62
N ILE A 220 -16.79 8.55 2.79
CA ILE A 220 -16.20 7.92 1.62
C ILE A 220 -16.18 8.93 0.49
N LEU A 221 -15.00 9.15 -0.09
CA LEU A 221 -14.77 10.07 -1.20
C LEU A 221 -14.42 9.27 -2.46
N GLU A 222 -15.12 9.55 -3.55
CA GLU A 222 -14.85 8.99 -4.87
C GLU A 222 -14.40 10.10 -5.83
N ILE A 223 -13.32 9.84 -6.58
CA ILE A 223 -12.77 10.82 -7.53
C ILE A 223 -13.64 10.83 -8.81
N PRO A 224 -14.32 11.94 -9.12
CA PRO A 224 -15.14 12.04 -10.32
C PRO A 224 -14.30 12.01 -11.59
N GLU A 225 -14.90 11.64 -12.72
CA GLU A 225 -14.29 11.98 -14.01
C GLU A 225 -14.40 13.49 -14.27
N THR A 226 -13.45 14.04 -15.02
CA THR A 226 -13.60 15.42 -15.50
C THR A 226 -14.73 15.49 -16.52
N VAL A 227 -15.46 16.61 -16.53
CA VAL A 227 -16.52 16.87 -17.52
C VAL A 227 -15.98 16.73 -18.95
N GLN A 228 -14.73 17.16 -19.15
CA GLN A 228 -14.10 17.11 -20.46
C GLN A 228 -13.77 15.67 -20.88
N HIS A 229 -13.25 14.82 -19.99
CA HIS A 229 -13.09 13.40 -20.30
C HIS A 229 -14.43 12.71 -20.58
N PHE A 230 -15.47 13.06 -19.83
CA PHE A 230 -16.81 12.52 -20.01
C PHE A 230 -17.41 12.89 -21.39
N LEU A 231 -17.25 14.15 -21.82
CA LEU A 231 -17.80 14.64 -23.09
C LEU A 231 -16.93 14.32 -24.31
N ARG A 232 -15.64 14.01 -24.11
CA ARG A 232 -14.67 13.72 -25.18
C ARG A 232 -13.78 12.52 -24.82
N PRO A 233 -14.36 11.31 -24.72
CA PRO A 233 -13.57 10.13 -24.42
C PRO A 233 -12.61 9.82 -25.59
N GLY A 234 -11.32 9.64 -25.29
CA GLY A 234 -10.32 9.13 -26.23
C GLY A 234 -9.51 10.17 -27.02
N GLU A 235 -9.82 11.46 -26.90
CA GLU A 235 -9.06 12.53 -27.59
C GLU A 235 -7.85 13.04 -26.79
N ASP A 236 -7.84 12.85 -25.46
CA ASP A 236 -6.71 13.21 -24.58
C ASP A 236 -6.64 12.27 -23.36
N ASN A 237 -5.53 11.51 -23.23
CA ASN A 237 -5.30 10.67 -22.04
C ASN A 237 -4.99 11.50 -20.78
N ASP A 238 -4.47 12.73 -20.93
CA ASP A 238 -4.11 13.63 -19.82
C ASP A 238 -5.32 14.09 -18.99
N GLN A 239 -6.52 13.96 -19.57
CA GLN A 239 -7.79 14.34 -18.95
C GLN A 239 -8.40 13.20 -18.11
N LYS A 240 -7.89 11.97 -18.26
CA LYS A 240 -8.36 10.82 -17.48
C LYS A 240 -7.94 11.00 -16.02
N THR A 241 -8.88 10.80 -15.12
CA THR A 241 -8.60 10.89 -13.68
C THR A 241 -8.17 9.53 -13.15
N THR A 242 -6.96 9.44 -12.62
CA THR A 242 -6.43 8.23 -11.97
C THR A 242 -5.72 8.63 -10.69
N LEU A 243 -5.84 7.81 -9.67
CA LEU A 243 -5.17 7.97 -8.38
C LEU A 243 -5.07 6.61 -7.70
N GLU A 244 -3.84 6.19 -7.40
CA GLU A 244 -3.55 4.96 -6.66
C GLU A 244 -2.93 5.31 -5.31
N GLY A 245 -3.14 4.45 -4.31
CA GLY A 245 -2.80 4.78 -2.92
C GLY A 245 -1.31 4.84 -2.62
N GLY A 246 -0.44 4.18 -3.40
CA GLY A 246 1.02 4.35 -3.28
C GLY A 246 1.48 5.79 -3.53
N ASP A 247 0.67 6.60 -4.22
CA ASP A 247 0.92 8.02 -4.42
C ASP A 247 0.38 8.92 -3.31
N VAL A 248 -0.27 8.39 -2.28
CA VAL A 248 -0.91 9.21 -1.24
C VAL A 248 -0.31 8.91 0.12
N MET A 249 0.30 9.93 0.73
CA MET A 249 0.92 9.83 2.05
C MET A 249 0.31 10.81 3.03
N MET A 250 -0.15 10.27 4.15
CA MET A 250 -0.66 11.05 5.27
C MET A 250 0.51 11.45 6.16
N VAL A 251 1.10 12.62 5.94
CA VAL A 251 2.36 12.99 6.63
C VAL A 251 2.16 13.78 7.92
N SER A 252 1.04 14.46 8.08
CA SER A 252 0.60 15.06 9.36
C SER A 252 -0.91 15.31 9.34
N PRO A 253 -1.62 15.46 10.47
CA PRO A 253 -3.08 15.52 10.49
C PRO A 253 -3.75 16.54 9.56
N GLN A 254 -3.01 17.56 9.09
CA GLN A 254 -3.50 18.62 8.20
C GLN A 254 -2.77 18.67 6.85
N HIS A 255 -1.85 17.75 6.60
CA HIS A 255 -0.99 17.71 5.41
C HIS A 255 -0.99 16.33 4.74
N LEU A 256 -1.41 16.30 3.48
CA LEU A 256 -1.30 15.15 2.60
C LEU A 256 -0.24 15.40 1.52
N ILE A 257 0.56 14.40 1.18
CA ILE A 257 1.36 14.41 -0.06
C ILE A 257 0.65 13.54 -1.10
N ILE A 258 0.53 14.04 -2.33
CA ILE A 258 0.01 13.29 -3.47
C ILE A 258 1.05 13.28 -4.59
N GLY A 259 1.41 12.09 -5.06
CA GLY A 259 2.28 11.88 -6.20
C GLY A 259 1.54 12.07 -7.52
N CYS A 260 2.21 12.65 -8.51
CA CYS A 260 1.80 12.52 -9.92
C CYS A 260 2.84 11.64 -10.62
N SER A 261 2.43 10.44 -11.01
CA SER A 261 3.29 9.32 -11.39
C SER A 261 2.77 8.60 -12.65
N GLU A 262 3.31 7.43 -13.01
CA GLU A 262 2.70 6.56 -14.03
C GLU A 262 1.25 6.16 -13.67
N ARG A 263 0.92 6.05 -12.38
CA ARG A 263 -0.36 5.54 -11.89
C ARG A 263 -1.33 6.63 -11.46
N THR A 264 -0.84 7.79 -11.02
CA THR A 264 -1.67 8.92 -10.61
C THR A 264 -1.52 10.10 -11.56
N SER A 265 -2.63 10.50 -12.18
CA SER A 265 -2.64 11.62 -13.13
C SER A 265 -2.77 12.97 -12.42
N ALA A 266 -2.23 14.03 -13.03
CA ALA A 266 -2.37 15.39 -12.52
C ALA A 266 -3.85 15.82 -12.37
N SER A 267 -4.70 15.37 -13.30
CA SER A 267 -6.15 15.55 -13.24
C SER A 267 -6.78 14.85 -12.02
N GLY A 268 -6.36 13.62 -11.72
CA GLY A 268 -6.80 12.89 -10.52
C GLY A 268 -6.37 13.58 -9.23
N ALA A 269 -5.10 14.00 -9.14
CA ALA A 269 -4.58 14.75 -8.00
C ALA A 269 -5.32 16.08 -7.77
N ASN A 270 -5.65 16.81 -8.85
CA ASN A 270 -6.42 18.04 -8.78
C ASN A 270 -7.85 17.83 -8.24
N GLU A 271 -8.56 16.80 -8.72
CA GLU A 271 -9.90 16.49 -8.20
C GLU A 271 -9.86 16.00 -6.75
N ALA A 272 -8.82 15.25 -6.37
CA ALA A 272 -8.59 14.86 -4.98
C ALA A 272 -8.38 16.09 -4.08
N ILE A 273 -7.53 17.05 -4.46
CA ILE A 273 -7.34 18.31 -3.71
C ILE A 273 -8.67 19.03 -3.48
N LYS A 274 -9.47 19.18 -4.54
CA LYS A 274 -10.78 19.85 -4.45
C LYS A 274 -11.71 19.14 -3.48
N LEU A 275 -11.81 17.81 -3.56
CA LEU A 275 -12.63 16.99 -2.66
C LEU A 275 -12.18 17.12 -1.21
N LEU A 276 -10.87 17.02 -0.95
CA LEU A 276 -10.29 17.09 0.39
C LEU A 276 -10.52 18.46 1.03
N PHE A 277 -10.31 19.55 0.29
CA PHE A 277 -10.53 20.91 0.80
C PHE A 277 -12.01 21.24 0.96
N LYS A 278 -12.88 20.79 0.03
CA LYS A 278 -14.33 20.98 0.10
C LYS A 278 -14.91 20.32 1.35
N ASN A 279 -14.46 19.09 1.65
CA ASN A 279 -14.93 18.32 2.80
C ASN A 279 -14.15 18.61 4.10
N ASN A 280 -13.24 19.58 4.10
CA ASN A 280 -12.41 19.96 5.25
C ASN A 280 -11.58 18.80 5.84
N VAL A 281 -11.16 17.85 4.99
CA VAL A 281 -10.37 16.68 5.44
C VAL A 281 -8.98 17.12 5.88
N VAL A 282 -8.34 17.98 5.09
CA VAL A 282 -7.02 18.56 5.35
C VAL A 282 -7.00 20.04 4.92
N LYS A 283 -6.00 20.79 5.40
CA LYS A 283 -5.80 22.20 5.01
C LYS A 283 -4.64 22.39 4.04
N LYS A 284 -3.82 21.36 3.86
CA LYS A 284 -2.59 21.41 3.09
C LYS A 284 -2.43 20.13 2.27
N VAL A 285 -2.14 20.28 0.98
CA VAL A 285 -1.79 19.16 0.09
C VAL A 285 -0.53 19.55 -0.67
N THR A 286 0.48 18.70 -0.72
CA THR A 286 1.66 18.89 -1.58
C THR A 286 1.63 17.89 -2.72
N ILE A 287 1.71 18.38 -3.96
CA ILE A 287 1.91 17.54 -5.13
C ILE A 287 3.40 17.34 -5.36
N VAL A 288 3.81 16.08 -5.54
CA VAL A 288 5.16 15.68 -5.97
C VAL A 288 5.03 15.01 -7.34
N LYS A 289 5.34 15.73 -8.40
CA LYS A 289 5.31 15.18 -9.76
C LYS A 289 6.67 14.56 -10.07
N ILE A 290 6.66 13.26 -10.30
CA ILE A 290 7.84 12.46 -10.61
C ILE A 290 7.88 12.11 -12.09
N PRO A 291 9.06 11.80 -12.67
CA PRO A 291 9.16 11.39 -14.05
C PRO A 291 8.34 10.12 -14.33
N HIS A 292 7.76 10.01 -15.52
CA HIS A 292 7.05 8.79 -15.93
C HIS A 292 8.06 7.71 -16.36
N LYS A 293 8.69 7.03 -15.39
CA LYS A 293 9.59 5.89 -15.63
C LYS A 293 9.06 4.64 -14.93
N ARG A 294 9.29 3.48 -15.55
CA ARG A 294 8.89 2.17 -15.00
C ARG A 294 9.63 1.77 -13.72
N ASP A 295 10.75 2.42 -13.42
CA ASP A 295 11.59 2.07 -12.28
C ASP A 295 10.97 2.51 -10.93
N TYR A 296 9.97 3.40 -10.97
CA TYR A 296 9.24 3.89 -9.80
C TYR A 296 7.80 4.23 -10.19
N MET A 297 6.86 3.38 -9.76
CA MET A 297 5.45 3.50 -10.15
C MET A 297 4.68 4.54 -9.31
N HIS A 298 5.14 4.79 -8.09
CA HIS A 298 4.48 5.62 -7.08
C HIS A 298 5.51 6.30 -6.15
N ILE A 299 5.14 7.35 -5.42
CA ILE A 299 6.08 8.05 -4.52
C ILE A 299 6.53 7.24 -3.30
N ASP A 300 5.73 6.26 -2.82
CA ASP A 300 6.11 5.35 -1.73
C ASP A 300 7.26 4.42 -2.08
N THR A 301 7.48 4.18 -3.37
CA THR A 301 8.68 3.51 -3.86
C THR A 301 9.91 4.41 -3.80
N ILE A 302 9.74 5.75 -3.75
CA ILE A 302 10.85 6.72 -3.76
C ILE A 302 11.23 7.14 -2.35
N PHE A 303 10.25 7.33 -1.46
CA PHE A 303 10.49 7.69 -0.07
C PHE A 303 9.38 7.20 0.86
N THR A 304 9.73 6.86 2.10
CA THR A 304 8.76 6.66 3.19
C THR A 304 9.28 7.26 4.49
N GLN A 305 8.36 7.57 5.39
CA GLN A 305 8.70 8.11 6.70
C GLN A 305 9.00 6.97 7.69
N VAL A 306 10.11 7.08 8.41
CA VAL A 306 10.55 6.09 9.41
C VAL A 306 10.19 6.55 10.82
N LYS A 307 10.54 7.81 11.13
CA LYS A 307 10.16 8.51 12.35
C LYS A 307 10.09 10.01 12.07
N ARG A 308 9.71 10.80 13.08
CA ARG A 308 9.39 12.21 12.89
C ARG A 308 10.47 13.03 12.20
N ASN A 309 11.74 12.75 12.49
CA ASN A 309 12.88 13.42 11.89
C ASN A 309 13.63 12.56 10.88
N MET A 310 13.08 11.43 10.42
CA MET A 310 13.82 10.51 9.56
C MET A 310 12.98 9.90 8.45
N TRP A 311 13.55 9.92 7.25
CA TRP A 311 12.97 9.38 6.03
C TRP A 311 13.98 8.45 5.35
N VAL A 312 13.47 7.40 4.70
CA VAL A 312 14.24 6.66 3.69
C VAL A 312 13.92 7.24 2.32
N LEU A 313 14.92 7.39 1.46
CA LEU A 313 14.78 8.17 0.22
C LEU A 313 15.73 7.69 -0.88
N LEU A 314 15.23 7.65 -2.12
CA LEU A 314 16.04 7.46 -3.32
C LEU A 314 16.67 8.78 -3.73
N ARG A 315 17.99 8.93 -3.53
CA ARG A 315 18.68 10.22 -3.72
C ARG A 315 18.60 10.78 -5.14
N SER A 316 18.56 9.92 -6.16
CA SER A 316 18.58 10.34 -7.58
C SER A 316 17.40 11.23 -7.99
N LEU A 317 16.29 11.22 -7.24
CA LEU A 317 15.14 12.09 -7.43
C LEU A 317 14.99 13.15 -6.32
N ALA A 318 15.84 13.06 -5.30
CA ALA A 318 15.63 13.73 -4.03
C ALA A 318 16.32 15.08 -3.89
N VAL A 319 17.48 15.22 -4.52
CA VAL A 319 18.34 16.39 -4.44
C VAL A 319 18.12 17.31 -5.63
N ALA A 320 18.34 18.62 -5.43
CA ALA A 320 18.46 19.51 -6.56
C ALA A 320 19.67 19.08 -7.40
N GLU A 321 19.51 18.98 -8.72
CA GLU A 321 20.60 18.65 -9.64
C GLU A 321 21.83 19.52 -9.32
N THR A 322 22.94 18.88 -8.97
CA THR A 322 24.25 19.53 -9.04
C THR A 322 24.51 19.87 -10.50
N PRO A 323 24.98 21.08 -10.84
CA PRO A 323 25.36 21.39 -12.21
C PRO A 323 26.32 20.32 -12.71
N GLU A 324 25.97 19.63 -13.80
CA GLU A 324 26.88 18.68 -14.44
C GLU A 324 28.22 19.38 -14.72
N GLU A 325 29.34 18.69 -14.51
CA GLU A 325 30.65 19.17 -14.91
C GLU A 325 30.61 19.44 -16.42
N GLN A 326 30.56 20.72 -16.79
CA GLN A 326 30.33 21.19 -18.16
C GLN A 326 31.48 20.84 -19.12
N ASP A 327 32.55 20.23 -18.63
CA ASP A 327 33.80 19.97 -19.37
C ASP A 327 33.89 18.57 -20.00
N GLU A 328 32.95 17.66 -19.75
CA GLU A 328 32.94 16.35 -20.42
C GLU A 328 32.39 16.46 -21.85
N PRO A 329 33.01 15.84 -22.87
CA PRO A 329 32.58 15.95 -24.28
C PRO A 329 31.12 15.53 -24.53
N ILE A 330 30.55 14.69 -23.66
CA ILE A 330 29.16 14.24 -23.73
C ILE A 330 28.14 15.34 -23.39
N SER A 331 28.54 16.37 -22.65
CA SER A 331 27.70 17.53 -22.28
C SER A 331 27.25 18.36 -23.50
N TRP A 332 27.99 18.24 -24.62
CA TRP A 332 27.69 18.89 -25.90
C TRP A 332 26.65 18.14 -26.73
N PHE A 333 26.43 16.86 -26.44
CA PHE A 333 25.49 15.98 -27.15
C PHE A 333 24.26 15.62 -26.33
N THR A 334 24.18 16.08 -25.07
CA THR A 334 23.04 15.85 -24.18
C THR A 334 21.93 16.86 -24.43
N ASP A 335 20.71 16.36 -24.58
CA ASP A 335 19.53 17.16 -24.86
C ASP A 335 19.17 18.00 -23.61
N LYS A 336 19.37 19.31 -23.64
CA LYS A 336 19.20 20.23 -22.47
C LYS A 336 17.77 20.39 -21.94
N LYS A 337 16.80 19.61 -22.43
CA LYS A 337 15.42 19.61 -21.91
C LYS A 337 15.34 18.60 -20.77
N SER A 338 15.41 19.07 -19.52
CA SER A 338 15.23 18.26 -18.31
C SER A 338 13.79 17.69 -18.21
N LYS A 339 13.47 16.67 -19.00
CA LYS A 339 12.19 15.94 -18.91
C LYS A 339 12.05 15.13 -17.60
N ASP A 340 13.13 15.02 -16.83
CA ASP A 340 13.21 14.18 -15.63
C ASP A 340 13.21 14.98 -14.32
N LYS A 341 12.87 16.27 -14.35
CA LYS A 341 12.87 17.10 -13.13
C LYS A 341 11.62 16.87 -12.29
N VAL A 342 11.82 16.63 -10.99
CA VAL A 342 10.74 16.59 -10.00
C VAL A 342 10.16 17.99 -9.79
N GLU A 343 8.84 18.13 -9.89
CA GLU A 343 8.13 19.38 -9.61
C GLU A 343 7.34 19.25 -8.31
N ILE A 344 7.50 20.19 -7.38
CA ILE A 344 6.86 20.13 -6.06
C ILE A 344 6.09 21.40 -5.77
N VAL A 345 4.77 21.27 -5.61
CA VAL A 345 3.86 22.39 -5.35
C VAL A 345 2.93 22.08 -4.20
N GLN A 346 2.99 22.91 -3.16
CA GLN A 346 2.11 22.85 -1.99
C GLN A 346 0.97 23.84 -2.11
N PHE A 347 -0.24 23.29 -1.99
CA PHE A 347 -1.51 23.99 -1.95
C PHE A 347 -2.00 24.09 -0.51
N ARG A 348 -2.48 25.27 -0.14
CA ARG A 348 -3.07 25.54 1.16
C ARG A 348 -4.46 26.11 0.94
N LYS A 349 -5.43 25.62 1.71
CA LYS A 349 -6.80 26.15 1.65
C LYS A 349 -6.76 27.66 1.94
N ASP A 350 -7.27 28.44 1.00
CA ASP A 350 -7.37 29.91 1.05
C ASP A 350 -6.04 30.68 1.19
N LYS A 351 -4.91 30.09 0.78
CA LYS A 351 -3.58 30.75 0.81
C LYS A 351 -2.83 30.55 -0.51
N LYS A 352 -1.78 31.37 -0.70
CA LYS A 352 -0.86 31.22 -1.84
C LYS A 352 -0.14 29.87 -1.80
N THR A 353 0.16 29.36 -2.98
CA THR A 353 0.97 28.16 -3.17
C THR A 353 2.41 28.39 -2.73
N LYS A 354 3.07 27.32 -2.28
CA LYS A 354 4.51 27.27 -1.97
C LYS A 354 5.15 26.21 -2.87
N THR A 355 6.33 26.49 -3.41
CA THR A 355 7.11 25.51 -4.17
C THR A 355 8.32 25.05 -3.36
N PHE A 356 8.84 23.87 -3.67
CA PHE A 356 10.08 23.33 -3.10
C PHE A 356 11.07 23.05 -4.21
N ASN A 357 12.36 23.16 -3.92
CA ASN A 357 13.40 22.93 -4.94
C ASN A 357 13.66 21.44 -5.17
N CYS A 358 13.51 20.63 -4.11
CA CYS A 358 13.77 19.20 -4.12
C CYS A 358 12.92 18.48 -3.05
N ILE A 359 12.94 17.14 -3.07
CA ILE A 359 12.15 16.31 -2.13
C ILE A 359 12.69 16.47 -0.70
N GLU A 360 14.01 16.56 -0.52
CA GLU A 360 14.60 16.76 0.82
C GLU A 360 14.06 18.02 1.51
N ASP A 361 13.93 19.14 0.78
CA ASP A 361 13.36 20.39 1.31
C ASP A 361 11.90 20.20 1.77
N LEU A 362 11.11 19.43 1.01
CA LEU A 362 9.74 19.10 1.36
C LEU A 362 9.70 18.25 2.63
N LEU A 363 10.45 17.16 2.67
CA LEU A 363 10.45 16.21 3.79
C LEU A 363 11.00 16.86 5.07
N ALA A 364 11.97 17.78 4.94
CA ALA A 364 12.44 18.59 6.05
C ALA A 364 11.37 19.57 6.56
N ASP A 365 10.65 20.26 5.67
CA ASP A 365 9.52 21.13 6.06
C ASP A 365 8.42 20.34 6.77
N VAL A 366 8.10 19.12 6.31
CA VAL A 366 7.15 18.24 6.99
C VAL A 366 7.62 17.91 8.40
N SER A 367 8.85 17.40 8.53
CA SER A 367 9.41 16.96 9.82
C SER A 367 9.49 18.11 10.82
N GLU A 368 9.99 19.27 10.38
CA GLU A 368 10.33 20.39 11.26
C GLU A 368 9.16 21.36 11.49
N ARG A 369 8.24 21.50 10.53
CA ARG A 369 7.12 22.45 10.63
C ARG A 369 5.79 21.78 10.91
N ASP A 370 5.52 20.61 10.32
CA ASP A 370 4.21 19.97 10.48
C ASP A 370 4.16 19.01 11.65
N LEU A 371 5.28 18.33 11.92
CA LEU A 371 5.41 17.41 13.05
C LEU A 371 6.21 18.02 14.21
N GLU A 372 6.72 19.24 14.03
CA GLU A 372 7.44 20.01 15.06
C GLU A 372 8.60 19.21 15.67
N SER A 373 9.36 18.50 14.82
CA SER A 373 10.54 17.77 15.26
C SER A 373 11.51 18.67 16.03
N LYS A 374 11.96 18.19 17.18
CA LYS A 374 13.00 18.86 18.00
C LYS A 374 14.41 18.63 17.44
N GLU A 375 14.56 17.64 16.56
CA GLU A 375 15.81 17.29 15.92
C GLU A 375 15.75 17.64 14.44
N LYS A 376 16.92 17.96 13.85
CA LYS A 376 17.03 18.20 12.42
C LYS A 376 16.63 16.94 11.64
N THR A 377 15.98 17.16 10.50
CA THR A 377 15.63 16.07 9.57
C THR A 377 16.87 15.32 9.08
N GLN A 378 16.77 14.00 9.03
CA GLN A 378 17.80 13.08 8.56
C GLN A 378 17.25 12.17 7.47
N PHE A 379 18.14 11.72 6.60
CA PHE A 379 17.81 10.83 5.49
C PHE A 379 18.67 9.54 5.56
N VAL A 380 18.02 8.42 5.29
CA VAL A 380 18.64 7.13 4.96
C VAL A 380 18.50 6.95 3.45
N TYR A 381 19.61 6.88 2.72
CA TYR A 381 19.55 6.74 1.26
C TYR A 381 19.47 5.29 0.84
N SER A 382 18.57 5.00 -0.11
CA SER A 382 18.50 3.70 -0.79
C SER A 382 19.86 3.32 -1.40
N GLY A 383 20.30 2.09 -1.11
CA GLY A 383 21.57 1.55 -1.58
C GLY A 383 22.81 2.32 -1.10
N GLY A 384 22.69 3.10 -0.01
CA GLY A 384 23.76 3.97 0.48
C GLY A 384 24.13 5.11 -0.49
N ASP A 385 23.30 5.37 -1.50
CA ASP A 385 23.58 6.29 -2.61
C ASP A 385 24.82 5.90 -3.45
N ILE A 386 25.15 4.62 -3.51
CA ILE A 386 26.29 4.13 -4.28
C ILE A 386 25.77 3.37 -5.50
N PHE A 387 26.16 3.80 -6.70
CA PHE A 387 25.89 3.02 -7.91
C PHE A 387 26.75 1.74 -7.94
N PRO A 388 26.21 0.57 -8.35
CA PRO A 388 24.84 0.32 -8.82
C PRO A 388 23.85 -0.10 -7.72
N TYR A 389 24.25 -0.09 -6.45
CA TYR A 389 23.43 -0.57 -5.33
C TYR A 389 22.14 0.22 -5.15
N ASN A 390 22.18 1.55 -5.29
CA ASN A 390 20.99 2.40 -5.24
C ASN A 390 19.91 1.96 -6.24
N SER A 391 20.26 1.73 -7.51
CA SER A 391 19.32 1.26 -8.52
C SER A 391 18.82 -0.16 -8.26
N ARG A 392 19.70 -1.05 -7.74
CA ARG A 392 19.35 -2.45 -7.47
C ARG A 392 18.42 -2.61 -6.27
N GLU A 393 18.69 -1.89 -5.17
CA GLU A 393 17.88 -1.97 -3.96
C GLU A 393 16.58 -1.19 -4.10
N GLN A 394 16.58 -0.12 -4.90
CA GLN A 394 15.35 0.54 -5.34
C GLN A 394 14.43 -0.41 -6.09
N TRP A 395 14.98 -1.23 -7.00
CA TRP A 395 14.21 -2.24 -7.75
C TRP A 395 13.52 -3.25 -6.81
N THR A 396 14.11 -3.50 -5.64
CA THR A 396 13.58 -4.37 -4.59
C THR A 396 12.99 -3.58 -3.43
N ASP A 397 12.47 -2.37 -3.72
CA ASP A 397 11.61 -1.59 -2.83
C ASP A 397 12.25 -1.20 -1.49
N SER A 398 13.55 -0.88 -1.47
CA SER A 398 14.28 -0.46 -0.26
C SER A 398 13.73 0.79 0.43
N CYS A 399 13.02 1.65 -0.30
CA CYS A 399 12.32 2.80 0.26
C CYS A 399 10.89 2.51 0.71
N ASN A 400 10.29 1.37 0.35
CA ASN A 400 8.87 1.07 0.60
C ASN A 400 8.67 0.38 1.96
N LEU A 401 9.05 1.08 3.02
CA LEU A 401 9.02 0.55 4.38
C LEU A 401 7.66 0.80 5.06
N LEU A 402 7.22 -0.15 5.87
CA LEU A 402 6.08 0.05 6.77
C LEU A 402 6.57 0.44 8.15
N ALA A 403 6.22 1.63 8.63
CA ALA A 403 6.31 1.94 10.05
C ALA A 403 5.13 1.29 10.79
N ILE A 404 5.40 0.33 11.70
CA ILE A 404 4.37 -0.19 12.62
C ILE A 404 4.21 0.77 13.79
N LYS A 405 5.29 1.40 14.25
CA LYS A 405 5.28 2.54 15.17
C LYS A 405 6.46 3.43 14.87
N GLU A 406 6.49 4.61 15.46
CA GLU A 406 7.56 5.58 15.23
C GLU A 406 8.94 4.94 15.52
N GLY A 407 9.79 4.93 14.49
CA GLY A 407 11.14 4.36 14.56
C GLY A 407 11.21 2.83 14.45
N VAL A 408 10.08 2.12 14.34
CA VAL A 408 10.07 0.66 14.14
C VAL A 408 9.45 0.34 12.79
N VAL A 409 10.31 -0.03 11.84
CA VAL A 409 9.97 -0.20 10.42
C VAL A 409 10.30 -1.61 9.91
N LEU A 410 9.58 -2.04 8.89
CA LEU A 410 9.79 -3.32 8.20
C LEU A 410 10.41 -3.05 6.84
N GLY A 411 11.46 -3.80 6.52
CA GLY A 411 12.09 -3.80 5.21
C GLY A 411 12.55 -5.19 4.81
N TYR A 412 12.93 -5.34 3.54
CA TYR A 412 13.46 -6.59 3.03
C TYR A 412 14.91 -6.83 3.45
N ASP A 413 15.22 -8.08 3.75
CA ASP A 413 16.57 -8.53 4.16
C ASP A 413 17.62 -8.47 3.05
N ARG A 414 17.21 -8.34 1.78
CA ARG A 414 18.10 -8.30 0.62
C ARG A 414 18.71 -6.93 0.30
N ASN A 415 18.27 -5.87 0.99
CA ASN A 415 18.67 -4.49 0.72
C ASN A 415 19.89 -4.11 1.59
N ASP A 416 21.01 -4.82 1.40
CA ASP A 416 22.18 -4.79 2.28
C ASP A 416 22.73 -3.39 2.56
N LYS A 417 22.85 -2.53 1.53
CA LYS A 417 23.42 -1.18 1.66
C LYS A 417 22.46 -0.22 2.33
N THR A 418 21.15 -0.34 2.07
CA THR A 418 20.14 0.39 2.84
C THR A 418 20.16 -0.04 4.31
N VAL A 419 20.32 -1.34 4.59
CA VAL A 419 20.46 -1.87 5.97
C VAL A 419 21.72 -1.33 6.66
N GLU A 420 22.85 -1.27 5.97
CA GLU A 420 24.07 -0.63 6.48
C GLU A 420 23.82 0.85 6.83
N ALA A 421 23.14 1.61 5.95
CA ALA A 421 22.79 3.00 6.20
C ALA A 421 21.87 3.18 7.42
N PHE A 422 20.94 2.25 7.67
CA PHE A 422 20.14 2.23 8.90
C PHE A 422 21.00 2.01 10.16
N LYS A 423 21.97 1.08 10.12
CA LYS A 423 22.90 0.83 11.23
C LYS A 423 23.71 2.08 11.56
N GLU A 424 24.19 2.78 10.54
CA GLU A 424 24.94 4.03 10.71
C GLU A 424 24.11 5.15 11.36
N LYS A 425 22.78 5.12 11.18
CA LYS A 425 21.82 6.00 11.88
C LYS A 425 21.40 5.49 13.26
N GLY A 426 22.03 4.44 13.76
CA GLY A 426 21.81 3.91 15.11
C GLY A 426 20.61 2.96 15.24
N PHE A 427 20.06 2.45 14.13
CA PHE A 427 18.97 1.49 14.20
C PHE A 427 19.47 0.11 14.61
N THR A 428 18.72 -0.53 15.49
CA THR A 428 18.86 -1.97 15.75
C THR A 428 18.33 -2.73 14.55
N ILE A 429 19.08 -3.74 14.09
CA ILE A 429 18.69 -4.58 12.96
C ILE A 429 18.39 -5.97 13.48
N ILE A 430 17.18 -6.47 13.24
CA ILE A 430 16.76 -7.80 13.69
C ILE A 430 15.98 -8.52 12.60
N LYS A 431 16.26 -9.81 12.39
CA LYS A 431 15.46 -10.64 11.49
C LYS A 431 14.15 -11.02 12.15
N VAL A 432 13.06 -11.00 11.40
CA VAL A 432 11.72 -11.29 11.93
C VAL A 432 11.64 -12.67 12.62
N ALA A 433 12.34 -13.67 12.10
CA ALA A 433 12.35 -15.01 12.69
C ALA A 433 12.96 -15.02 14.11
N ASP A 434 13.97 -14.19 14.38
CA ASP A 434 14.58 -14.07 15.70
C ASP A 434 13.73 -13.19 16.60
N LEU A 435 13.18 -12.10 16.07
CA LEU A 435 12.26 -11.22 16.78
C LEU A 435 11.04 -11.97 17.33
N LEU A 436 10.41 -12.83 16.51
CA LEU A 436 9.25 -13.61 16.94
C LEU A 436 9.59 -14.61 18.06
N LYS A 437 10.80 -15.16 18.09
CA LYS A 437 11.26 -16.01 19.19
C LYS A 437 11.41 -15.20 20.49
N GLN A 438 11.95 -13.98 20.40
CA GLN A 438 12.08 -13.08 21.55
C GLN A 438 10.72 -12.62 22.07
N PHE A 439 9.74 -12.40 21.18
CA PHE A 439 8.37 -12.10 21.58
C PHE A 439 7.68 -13.28 22.26
N GLU A 440 7.85 -14.50 21.74
CA GLU A 440 7.26 -15.71 22.30
C GLU A 440 7.88 -16.07 23.66
N SER A 441 9.19 -15.85 23.84
CA SER A 441 9.88 -16.07 25.13
C SER A 441 9.61 -14.95 26.15
N GLY A 442 9.10 -13.81 25.71
CA GLY A 442 8.93 -12.61 26.54
C GLY A 442 10.23 -11.85 26.82
N GLU A 443 11.32 -12.15 26.12
CA GLU A 443 12.59 -11.41 26.18
C GLU A 443 12.42 -9.97 25.68
N LEU A 444 11.60 -9.80 24.64
CA LEU A 444 11.26 -8.49 24.08
C LEU A 444 9.74 -8.36 24.01
N ILE A 445 9.25 -7.13 24.15
CA ILE A 445 7.83 -6.81 23.94
C ILE A 445 7.69 -5.74 22.85
N PRO A 446 6.66 -5.80 21.99
CA PRO A 446 6.47 -4.83 20.91
C PRO A 446 6.49 -3.36 21.37
N GLU A 447 5.93 -3.09 22.55
CA GLU A 447 5.79 -1.73 23.09
C GLU A 447 7.15 -1.09 23.41
N SER A 448 8.13 -1.88 23.87
CA SER A 448 9.46 -1.38 24.27
C SER A 448 10.40 -1.13 23.09
N MET A 449 10.04 -1.58 21.89
CA MET A 449 10.89 -1.40 20.71
C MET A 449 10.93 0.06 20.25
N THR A 450 12.12 0.52 19.91
CA THR A 450 12.41 1.84 19.34
C THR A 450 13.54 1.71 18.33
N ASP A 451 13.59 2.58 17.32
CA ASP A 451 14.69 2.68 16.36
C ASP A 451 15.19 1.31 15.86
N THR A 452 14.27 0.52 15.31
CA THR A 452 14.51 -0.85 14.86
C THR A 452 14.07 -1.05 13.40
N LEU A 453 14.96 -1.57 12.57
CA LEU A 453 14.62 -2.11 11.26
C LEU A 453 14.47 -3.62 11.36
N ILE A 454 13.25 -4.09 11.14
CA ILE A 454 12.89 -5.50 11.13
C ILE A 454 13.07 -6.02 9.71
N LEU A 455 13.98 -6.98 9.56
CA LEU A 455 14.30 -7.59 8.27
C LEU A 455 13.38 -8.79 8.01
N MET A 456 12.66 -8.69 6.90
CA MET A 456 11.74 -9.70 6.42
C MET A 456 12.39 -10.48 5.27
N PRO A 457 12.26 -11.82 5.24
CA PRO A 457 12.72 -12.62 4.11
C PRO A 457 11.96 -12.21 2.84
N SER A 458 12.68 -12.22 1.71
CA SER A 458 12.27 -11.46 0.53
C SER A 458 12.57 -12.13 -0.81
N ALA A 459 12.71 -13.45 -0.85
CA ALA A 459 13.02 -14.19 -2.07
C ALA A 459 11.89 -14.10 -3.11
N GLU A 460 10.62 -14.16 -2.69
CA GLU A 460 9.46 -14.15 -3.59
C GLU A 460 8.65 -12.84 -3.53
N LEU A 461 8.37 -12.29 -2.35
CA LEU A 461 7.57 -11.07 -2.17
C LEU A 461 8.17 -9.88 -2.91
N SER A 462 9.49 -9.69 -2.84
CA SER A 462 10.14 -8.57 -3.52
C SER A 462 10.10 -8.69 -5.06
N ARG A 463 9.88 -9.90 -5.61
CA ARG A 463 9.71 -10.10 -7.06
C ARG A 463 8.37 -9.56 -7.57
N ALA A 464 7.39 -9.40 -6.68
CA ALA A 464 6.11 -8.79 -6.99
C ALA A 464 6.15 -7.26 -7.11
N ARG A 465 7.30 -6.61 -6.81
CA ARG A 465 7.51 -5.16 -6.85
C ARG A 465 6.60 -4.34 -5.93
N GLY A 466 6.61 -4.70 -4.66
CA GLY A 466 6.09 -3.84 -3.61
C GLY A 466 6.69 -4.23 -2.26
N GLY A 467 6.91 -3.23 -1.40
CA GLY A 467 7.34 -3.44 -0.03
C GLY A 467 6.18 -3.58 0.95
N PHE A 468 6.49 -3.48 2.24
CA PHE A 468 5.49 -3.61 3.30
C PHE A 468 4.54 -2.41 3.36
N HIS A 469 4.94 -1.25 2.82
CA HIS A 469 4.02 -0.11 2.70
C HIS A 469 2.91 -0.41 1.68
N CYS A 470 3.27 -0.97 0.52
CA CYS A 470 2.33 -1.40 -0.53
C CYS A 470 1.37 -2.48 -0.04
N MET A 471 1.85 -3.43 0.77
CA MET A 471 1.03 -4.54 1.28
C MET A 471 0.08 -4.16 2.42
N SER A 472 0.16 -2.93 2.93
CA SER A 472 -0.60 -2.47 4.09
C SER A 472 -1.53 -1.31 3.76
N MET A 473 -2.79 -1.40 4.17
CA MET A 473 -3.72 -0.27 4.16
C MET A 473 -4.10 0.10 5.60
N PRO A 474 -3.38 1.00 6.27
CA PRO A 474 -3.72 1.45 7.61
C PRO A 474 -5.18 1.95 7.68
N LEU A 475 -5.89 1.54 8.73
CA LEU A 475 -7.23 2.01 9.07
C LEU A 475 -7.21 2.86 10.34
N MET A 476 -6.29 2.57 11.24
CA MET A 476 -6.15 3.31 12.49
C MET A 476 -4.68 3.41 12.88
N ARG A 477 -4.22 4.64 13.11
CA ARG A 477 -2.93 4.95 13.73
C ARG A 477 -3.13 5.92 14.88
N ASP A 478 -2.34 5.77 15.94
CA ASP A 478 -2.27 6.79 16.98
C ASP A 478 -1.74 8.10 16.40
N LYS A 479 -2.15 9.23 16.98
CA LYS A 479 -1.61 10.54 16.58
C LYS A 479 -0.16 10.66 17.03
N VAL A 480 0.68 11.20 16.15
CA VAL A 480 2.05 11.61 16.48
C VAL A 480 1.94 12.95 17.23
N LEU A 481 2.20 12.94 18.54
CA LEU A 481 2.08 14.09 19.44
C LEU A 481 3.26 15.04 19.32
#